data_AF-L5LGK6-F1
#
_entry.id   AF-L5LGK6-F1
#
_cell.length_a   1.000
_cell.length_b   1.000
_cell.length_c   1.000
_cell.angle_alpha   90.00
_cell.angle_beta   90.00
_cell.angle_gamma   90.00
#
_symmetry.space_group_name_H-M   'P 1'
#
loop_
_entity.id
_entity.type
_entity.pdbx_description
1 polymer ?
#
loop_
_entity_poly.entity_id
_entity_poly.type
_entity_poly.pdbx_seq_one_letter_code
_entity_poly.pdbx_strand_id
1 'polypeptide(L)'
;MAETFYLSNIVPQNFDNNAGYWNRIEMYCRELTERFDDVWIVSGPLTLPQTGSDGKKIVSYQLLDFQEFTLYLSTRKIEGARSVPRLEKIMENLKNAGIEPDDYFMSCYERKLEELKAKEQAGLPEGKPS
;
A
#
# COMPACT_ATOMS: atom_id res chain seq x y z
N MET A 1 -7.61 -18.86 -3.21
CA MET A 1 -8.08 -17.66 -3.94
C MET A 1 -7.88 -16.39 -3.14
N ALA A 2 -8.24 -16.29 -1.85
CA ALA A 2 -8.09 -15.04 -1.09
C ALA A 2 -6.68 -14.42 -1.10
N GLU A 3 -5.62 -15.24 -1.05
CA GLU A 3 -4.23 -14.76 -1.08
C GLU A 3 -3.87 -13.98 -2.35
N THR A 4 -4.55 -14.23 -3.48
CA THR A 4 -4.27 -13.52 -4.74
C THR A 4 -4.71 -12.05 -4.71
N PHE A 5 -5.55 -11.68 -3.74
CA PHE A 5 -6.04 -10.32 -3.53
C PHE A 5 -5.16 -9.50 -2.58
N TYR A 6 -4.10 -10.08 -2.01
CA TYR A 6 -3.11 -9.28 -1.28
C TYR A 6 -2.41 -8.32 -2.24
N LEU A 7 -2.19 -7.08 -1.79
CA LEU A 7 -1.55 -6.04 -2.61
C LEU A 7 -0.10 -6.37 -2.99
N SER A 8 0.53 -7.34 -2.32
CA SER A 8 1.82 -7.92 -2.74
C SER A 8 1.75 -8.64 -4.09
N ASN A 9 0.55 -8.98 -4.56
CA ASN A 9 0.27 -9.66 -5.83
C ASN A 9 -0.47 -8.77 -6.84
N ILE A 10 -0.65 -7.48 -6.54
CA ILE A 10 -1.41 -6.55 -7.39
C ILE A 10 -0.48 -5.44 -7.90
N VAL A 11 -0.64 -5.07 -9.17
CA VAL A 11 0.02 -3.91 -9.77
C VAL A 11 -1.03 -2.92 -10.28
N PRO A 12 -0.74 -1.61 -10.32
CA PRO A 12 -1.59 -0.67 -11.02
C PRO A 12 -1.69 -1.05 -12.50
N GLN A 13 -2.90 -1.39 -12.97
CA GLN A 13 -3.14 -1.86 -14.33
C GLN A 13 -4.22 -1.04 -15.01
N ASN A 14 -4.05 -0.78 -16.31
CA ASN A 14 -5.09 -0.19 -17.14
C ASN A 14 -6.33 -1.10 -17.17
N PHE A 15 -7.52 -0.53 -16.97
CA PHE A 15 -8.78 -1.26 -16.84
C PHE A 15 -9.10 -2.12 -18.08
N ASP A 16 -8.99 -1.55 -19.28
CA ASP A 16 -9.29 -2.25 -20.54
C ASP A 16 -8.28 -3.36 -20.80
N ASN A 17 -7.01 -3.16 -20.44
CA ASN A 17 -6.02 -4.21 -20.54
C ASN A 17 -6.33 -5.39 -19.59
N ASN A 18 -6.64 -5.09 -18.32
CA ASN A 18 -6.94 -6.09 -17.31
C ASN A 18 -8.16 -6.94 -17.70
N ALA A 19 -9.29 -6.28 -18.02
CA ALA A 19 -10.52 -6.96 -18.41
C ALA A 19 -10.45 -7.60 -19.81
N GLY A 20 -9.54 -7.12 -20.67
CA GLY A 20 -9.40 -7.53 -22.06
C GLY A 20 -8.20 -8.44 -22.31
N TYR A 21 -7.14 -7.88 -22.91
CA TYR A 21 -6.00 -8.65 -23.41
C TYR A 21 -5.28 -9.46 -22.33
N TRP A 22 -5.14 -8.92 -21.12
CA TRP A 22 -4.47 -9.63 -20.03
C TRP A 22 -5.28 -10.86 -19.60
N ASN A 23 -6.58 -10.69 -19.36
CA ASN A 23 -7.49 -11.81 -19.08
C ASN A 23 -7.48 -12.87 -20.20
N ARG A 24 -7.36 -12.48 -21.47
CA ARG A 24 -7.20 -13.45 -22.58
C ARG A 24 -5.93 -14.30 -22.45
N ILE A 25 -4.82 -13.71 -22.02
CA ILE A 25 -3.58 -14.45 -21.74
C ILE A 25 -3.80 -15.40 -20.56
N GLU A 26 -4.44 -14.94 -19.48
CA GLU A 26 -4.76 -15.79 -18.34
C GLU A 26 -5.69 -16.96 -18.71
N MET A 27 -6.68 -16.74 -19.58
CA MET A 27 -7.54 -17.79 -20.13
C MET A 27 -6.74 -18.80 -20.94
N TYR A 28 -5.85 -18.34 -21.83
CA TYR A 28 -4.99 -19.21 -22.61
C TYR A 28 -4.07 -20.05 -21.70
N CYS A 29 -3.49 -19.44 -20.68
CA CYS A 29 -2.69 -20.14 -19.68
C CYS A 29 -3.47 -21.25 -18.95
N ARG A 30 -4.77 -21.05 -18.69
CA ARG A 30 -5.66 -22.11 -18.15
C ARG A 30 -5.89 -23.22 -19.17
N GLU A 31 -6.11 -22.87 -20.44
CA GLU A 31 -6.31 -23.83 -21.55
C GLU A 31 -5.08 -24.73 -21.79
N LEU A 32 -3.86 -24.26 -21.49
CA LEU A 32 -2.65 -25.08 -21.62
C LEU A 32 -2.72 -26.38 -20.79
N THR A 33 -3.46 -26.40 -19.69
CA THR A 33 -3.66 -27.59 -18.86
C THR A 33 -4.44 -28.72 -19.55
N GLU A 34 -5.10 -28.43 -20.68
CA GLU A 34 -5.73 -29.47 -21.52
C GLU A 34 -4.71 -30.28 -22.32
N ARG A 35 -3.47 -29.77 -22.46
CA ARG A 35 -2.42 -30.33 -23.31
C ARG A 35 -1.15 -30.71 -22.55
N PHE A 36 -0.92 -30.09 -21.39
CA PHE A 36 0.27 -30.30 -20.58
C PHE A 36 -0.12 -30.61 -19.14
N ASP A 37 0.51 -31.62 -18.56
CA ASP A 37 0.23 -32.06 -17.19
C ASP A 37 0.57 -30.97 -16.15
N ASP A 38 1.66 -30.23 -16.37
CA ASP A 38 2.13 -29.17 -15.48
C ASP A 38 2.46 -27.88 -16.26
N VAL A 39 2.02 -26.74 -15.73
CA VAL A 39 2.26 -25.40 -16.29
C VAL A 39 2.68 -24.44 -15.18
N TRP A 40 3.87 -23.85 -15.31
CA TRP A 40 4.35 -22.80 -14.42
C TRP A 40 4.33 -21.43 -15.12
N ILE A 41 3.85 -20.41 -14.41
CA ILE A 41 3.70 -19.05 -14.94
C ILE A 41 4.41 -18.08 -14.01
N VAL A 42 5.19 -17.18 -14.61
CA VAL A 42 5.81 -16.03 -13.92
C VAL A 42 5.29 -14.76 -14.56
N SER A 43 4.68 -13.89 -13.75
CA SER A 43 4.16 -12.60 -14.18
C SER A 43 4.71 -11.49 -13.29
N GLY A 44 4.93 -10.31 -13.87
CA GLY A 44 5.41 -9.15 -13.13
C GLY A 44 5.41 -7.87 -13.97
N PRO A 45 5.48 -6.69 -13.33
CA PRO A 45 5.53 -5.42 -14.02
C PRO A 45 6.90 -5.14 -14.63
N LEU A 46 6.94 -4.32 -15.68
CA LEU A 46 8.18 -3.78 -16.25
C LEU A 46 8.06 -2.26 -16.41
N THR A 47 9.09 -1.53 -16.01
CA THR A 47 9.24 -0.09 -16.30
C THR A 47 10.25 0.08 -17.43
N LEU A 48 9.73 0.27 -18.65
CA LEU A 48 10.56 0.31 -19.85
C LEU A 48 11.03 1.75 -20.17
N PRO A 49 12.25 1.92 -20.69
CA PRO A 49 12.75 3.24 -21.07
C PRO A 49 12.04 3.77 -22.33
N GLN A 50 11.87 5.09 -22.39
CA GLN A 50 11.47 5.82 -23.58
C GLN A 50 12.64 6.65 -24.12
N THR A 51 12.74 6.75 -25.45
CA THR A 51 13.78 7.57 -26.09
C THR A 51 13.30 9.02 -26.13
N GLY A 52 14.02 9.90 -25.45
CA GLY A 52 13.80 11.34 -25.47
C GLY A 52 14.21 11.98 -26.80
N SER A 53 13.84 13.25 -26.98
CA SER A 53 14.22 14.04 -28.16
C SER A 53 15.74 14.24 -28.31
N ASP A 54 16.50 14.10 -27.22
CA ASP A 54 17.96 14.16 -27.20
C ASP A 54 18.62 12.79 -27.49
N GLY A 55 17.83 11.76 -27.83
CA GLY A 55 18.30 10.40 -28.12
C GLY A 55 18.62 9.57 -26.87
N LYS A 56 18.47 10.11 -25.65
CA LYS A 56 18.71 9.35 -24.42
C LYS A 56 17.50 8.48 -24.06
N LYS A 57 17.78 7.32 -23.49
CA LYS A 57 16.77 6.40 -22.96
C LYS A 57 16.55 6.70 -21.48
N ILE A 58 15.33 7.09 -21.12
CA ILE A 58 14.96 7.46 -19.75
C ILE A 58 13.80 6.56 -19.30
N VAL A 59 13.91 6.02 -18.09
CA VAL A 59 12.80 5.36 -17.41
C VAL A 59 12.13 6.39 -16.51
N SER A 60 10.86 6.67 -16.76
CA SER A 60 10.04 7.58 -15.96
C SER A 60 8.93 6.79 -15.28
N TYR A 61 8.73 7.02 -14.00
CA TYR A 61 7.65 6.41 -13.22
C TYR A 61 7.16 7.41 -12.18
N GLN A 62 5.86 7.35 -11.89
CA GLN A 62 5.23 8.21 -10.91
C GLN A 62 5.55 7.71 -9.50
N LEU A 63 5.96 8.63 -8.64
CA LEU A 63 6.13 8.40 -7.21
C LEU A 63 4.97 9.03 -6.46
N LEU A 64 4.73 8.55 -5.24
CA LEU A 64 3.84 9.23 -4.30
C LEU A 64 4.32 10.66 -4.12
N ASP A 65 3.40 11.61 -4.18
CA ASP A 65 3.72 13.00 -3.89
C ASP A 65 3.95 13.22 -2.38
N PHE A 66 4.31 14.45 -2.02
CA PHE A 66 4.58 14.79 -0.63
C PHE A 66 3.38 14.52 0.29
N GLN A 67 2.16 14.82 -0.16
CA GLN A 67 0.95 14.67 0.64
C GLN A 67 0.63 13.18 0.83
N GLU A 68 0.59 12.43 -0.27
CA GLU A 68 0.33 10.98 -0.29
C GLU A 68 1.35 10.23 0.56
N PHE A 69 2.65 10.55 0.40
CA PHE A 69 3.71 9.88 1.14
C PHE A 69 3.70 10.24 2.62
N THR A 70 3.45 11.50 2.96
CA THR A 70 3.36 11.95 4.36
C THR A 70 2.15 11.35 5.06
N LEU A 71 1.01 11.27 4.39
CA LEU A 71 -0.19 10.60 4.89
C LEU A 71 0.10 9.12 5.15
N TYR A 72 0.65 8.40 4.16
CA TYR A 72 1.06 7.00 4.29
C TYR A 72 1.99 6.75 5.49
N LEU A 73 3.06 7.54 5.64
CA LEU A 73 4.00 7.39 6.76
C LEU A 73 3.34 7.73 8.10
N SER A 74 2.45 8.71 8.13
CA SER A 74 1.73 9.09 9.34
C SER A 74 0.78 7.98 9.78
N THR A 75 0.06 7.34 8.85
CA THR A 75 -0.75 6.15 9.11
C THR A 75 0.09 5.02 9.71
N ARG A 76 1.28 4.74 9.18
CA ARG A 76 2.17 3.70 9.75
C ARG A 76 2.66 4.04 11.16
N LYS A 77 2.87 5.32 11.47
CA LYS A 77 3.29 5.75 12.82
C LYS A 77 2.19 5.53 13.87
N ILE A 78 0.92 5.50 13.47
CA ILE A 78 -0.22 5.23 14.37
C ILE A 78 -0.05 3.85 15.01
N GLU A 79 0.25 2.82 14.22
CA GLU A 79 0.40 1.44 14.71
C GLU A 79 1.48 1.33 15.81
N GLY A 80 2.56 2.10 15.66
CA GLY A 80 3.67 2.16 16.62
C GLY A 80 3.47 3.13 17.79
N ALA A 81 2.38 3.89 17.84
CA ALA A 81 2.10 4.81 18.95
C ALA A 81 1.80 4.03 20.24
N ARG A 82 2.49 4.41 21.33
CA ARG A 82 2.37 3.74 22.64
C ARG A 82 1.60 4.56 23.69
N SER A 83 1.24 5.80 23.38
CA SER A 83 0.51 6.70 24.28
C SER A 83 -0.37 7.65 23.48
N VAL A 84 -1.48 8.09 24.08
CA VAL A 84 -2.41 9.04 23.45
C VAL A 84 -1.71 10.34 23.02
N PRO A 85 -0.82 10.96 23.82
CA PRO A 85 -0.10 12.16 23.39
C PRO A 85 0.77 11.95 22.15
N ARG A 86 1.35 10.75 21.99
CA ARG A 86 2.12 10.43 20.78
C ARG A 86 1.21 10.34 19.56
N LEU A 87 0.01 9.79 19.71
CA LEU A 87 -0.99 9.67 18.66
C LEU A 87 -1.52 11.05 18.23
N GLU A 88 -1.87 11.91 19.19
CA GLU A 88 -2.30 13.29 18.94
C GLU A 88 -1.22 14.11 18.22
N LYS A 89 0.05 13.94 18.61
CA LYS A 89 1.18 14.59 17.93
C LYS A 89 1.32 14.15 16.47
N ILE A 90 0.95 12.92 16.11
CA ILE A 90 0.96 12.48 14.70
C ILE A 90 -0.09 13.26 13.91
N MET A 91 -1.31 13.39 14.43
CA MET A 91 -2.39 14.18 13.83
C MET A 91 -2.01 15.66 13.71
N GLU A 92 -1.41 16.24 14.75
CA GLU A 92 -0.97 17.64 14.75
C GLU A 92 0.07 17.90 13.66
N ASN A 93 1.09 17.04 13.52
CA ASN A 93 2.10 17.18 12.47
C ASN A 93 1.48 17.12 11.07
N LEU A 94 0.47 16.27 10.87
CA LEU A 94 -0.22 16.13 9.58
C LEU A 94 -1.00 17.41 9.24
N LYS A 95 -1.72 17.97 10.22
CA LYS A 95 -2.44 19.25 10.09
C LYS A 95 -1.48 20.42 9.84
N ASN A 96 -0.35 20.47 10.55
CA ASN A 96 0.67 21.51 10.36
C ASN A 96 1.32 21.45 8.97
N ALA A 97 1.34 20.27 8.33
CA ALA A 97 1.75 20.11 6.94
C ALA A 97 0.66 20.48 5.93
N GLY A 98 -0.54 20.86 6.38
CA GLY A 98 -1.68 21.20 5.52
C GLY A 98 -2.28 19.99 4.80
N ILE A 99 -2.15 18.80 5.38
CA ILE A 99 -2.62 17.54 4.78
C ILE A 99 -3.88 17.09 5.52
N GLU A 100 -4.97 16.92 4.78
CA GLU A 100 -6.22 16.37 5.32
C GLU A 100 -6.11 14.85 5.47
N PRO A 101 -6.51 14.27 6.62
CA PRO A 101 -6.59 12.82 6.78
C PRO A 101 -7.64 12.20 5.86
N ASP A 102 -7.34 11.01 5.30
CA ASP A 102 -8.32 10.19 4.58
C ASP A 102 -9.06 9.22 5.52
N ASP A 103 -10.10 8.57 4.99
CA ASP A 103 -10.92 7.61 5.74
C ASP A 103 -10.08 6.46 6.33
N TYR A 104 -9.06 6.02 5.60
CA TYR A 104 -8.18 4.94 6.05
C TYR A 104 -7.32 5.38 7.24
N PHE A 105 -6.70 6.56 7.17
CA PHE A 105 -5.97 7.15 8.30
C PHE A 105 -6.88 7.27 9.53
N MET A 106 -8.09 7.81 9.34
CA MET A 106 -9.04 8.03 10.44
C MET A 106 -9.44 6.71 11.11
N SER A 107 -9.76 5.67 10.33
CA SER A 107 -10.08 4.35 10.87
C SER A 107 -8.92 3.75 11.70
N CYS A 108 -7.66 3.93 11.24
CA CYS A 108 -6.49 3.48 11.98
C CYS A 108 -6.30 4.28 13.27
N TYR A 109 -6.51 5.60 13.20
CA TYR A 109 -6.37 6.51 14.33
C TYR A 109 -7.38 6.18 15.44
N GLU A 110 -8.66 6.05 15.11
CA GLU A 110 -9.73 5.77 16.05
C GLU A 110 -9.52 4.43 16.75
N ARG A 111 -9.25 3.37 15.97
CA ARG A 111 -8.93 2.05 16.51
C ARG A 111 -7.76 2.10 17.50
N LYS A 112 -6.70 2.85 17.17
CA LYS A 112 -5.52 2.96 18.04
C LYS A 112 -5.82 3.78 19.29
N LEU A 113 -6.63 4.82 19.18
CA LEU A 113 -7.03 5.66 20.31
C LEU A 113 -7.81 4.84 21.35
N GLU A 114 -8.75 4.01 20.89
CA GLU A 114 -9.51 3.09 21.75
C GLU A 114 -8.58 2.08 22.44
N GLU A 115 -7.65 1.46 21.70
CA GLU A 115 -6.66 0.53 22.25
C GLU A 115 -5.82 1.17 23.36
N LEU A 116 -5.33 2.39 23.15
CA LEU A 116 -4.48 3.10 24.10
C LEU A 116 -5.26 3.53 25.35
N LYS A 117 -6.48 4.04 25.19
CA LYS A 117 -7.36 4.40 26.32
C LYS A 117 -7.72 3.18 27.16
N ALA A 118 -8.00 2.04 26.53
CA ALA A 118 -8.27 0.79 27.24
C ALA A 118 -7.04 0.32 28.05
N LYS A 119 -5.83 0.47 27.50
CA LYS A 119 -4.58 0.13 28.20
C LYS A 119 -4.29 1.03 29.40
N GLU A 120 -4.56 2.33 29.28
CA GLU A 120 -4.42 3.29 30.39
C GLU A 120 -5.40 2.98 31.52
N GLN A 121 -6.65 2.62 31.20
CA GLN A 121 -7.66 2.24 32.20
C GLN A 121 -7.36 0.89 32.88
N ALA A 122 -6.68 -0.03 32.18
CA ALA A 122 -6.30 -1.34 32.70
C ALA A 122 -5.05 -1.32 33.61
N GLY A 123 -4.38 -0.17 33.79
CA GLY A 123 -3.25 -0.03 34.73
C GLY A 123 -1.98 -0.81 34.38
N LEU A 124 -1.81 -1.24 33.12
CA LEU A 124 -0.61 -1.95 32.67
C LEU A 124 0.57 -0.97 32.48
N PRO A 125 1.70 -1.16 33.18
CA PRO A 125 2.81 -0.20 33.16
C PRO A 125 3.49 -0.15 31.79
N GLU A 126 3.95 1.05 31.41
CA GLU A 126 4.71 1.31 30.19
C GLU A 126 5.90 0.35 30.07
N GLY A 127 5.90 -0.49 29.02
CA GLY A 127 7.05 -1.31 28.67
C GLY A 127 8.25 -0.42 28.35
N LYS A 128 9.20 -0.34 29.28
CA LYS A 128 10.49 0.35 29.10
C LYS A 128 11.21 -0.21 27.86
N PRO A 129 11.81 0.64 27.02
CA PRO A 129 12.68 0.17 25.95
C PRO A 129 13.96 -0.46 26.55
N SER A 130 14.26 -1.69 26.14
CA SER A 130 15.61 -2.27 26.19
C SER A 130 16.29 -2.06 24.85
#